data_AF-A0A846BKK2-F1
#
_entry.id   AF-A0A846BKK2-F1
#
_cell.length_a   1.000
_cell.length_b   1.000
_cell.length_c   1.000
_cell.angle_alpha   90.00
_cell.angle_beta   90.00
_cell.angle_gamma   90.00
#
_symmetry.space_group_name_H-M   'P 1'
#
loop_
_entity.id
_entity.type
_entity.pdbx_description
1 polymer ?
#
loop_
_entity_poly.entity_id
_entity_poly.type
_entity_poly.pdbx_seq_one_letter_code
_entity_poly.pdbx_strand_id
1 'polypeptide(L)'
;MKIRTILTLVVVAIALAGISLWMGKQAYSWLPPQATAESLLIDDLFSFLVALGTFIFLGVIGALSYAVLFQQAGKYDFSDGPAIEGNITLEIVWTAIPLALVIWIATYSYQVYDQMSILGPMQHVHLATAEAAPMANEASQGEKMERIEVLSRQWVWEFHYPEQHVTSTELHLPNNQRVKLALKSEDVIHGFYIPAFRLKQDIIPNQVIDLEFTPIREGRYRLRDSEYSGTYFAAMQADVMVESPQAYQQWLKDAANQPPQAAYNQAFEEYRQRSKTQTSTAWKTIVPAAPPVVNYSGSPLEDKELSR
;
A
#
# COMPACT_ATOMS: atom_id res chain seq x y z
N MET A 1 21.51 -43.06 -0.72
CA MET A 1 22.26 -42.08 0.10
C MET A 1 22.59 -42.68 1.46
N LYS A 2 23.76 -42.36 2.04
CA LYS A 2 24.08 -42.77 3.42
C LYS A 2 23.13 -42.02 4.38
N ILE A 3 22.60 -42.71 5.40
CA ILE A 3 21.59 -42.15 6.32
C ILE A 3 22.05 -40.84 6.98
N ARG A 4 23.37 -40.73 7.23
CA ARG A 4 24.02 -39.52 7.75
C ARG A 4 23.82 -38.30 6.86
N THR A 5 23.92 -38.45 5.53
CA THR A 5 23.73 -37.35 4.58
C THR A 5 22.29 -36.86 4.57
N ILE A 6 21.32 -37.79 4.65
CA ILE A 6 19.90 -37.44 4.75
C ILE A 6 19.65 -36.65 6.04
N LEU A 7 20.18 -37.12 7.17
CA LEU A 7 20.06 -36.42 8.46
C LEU A 7 20.68 -35.02 8.42
N THR A 8 21.87 -34.85 7.82
CA THR A 8 22.49 -33.52 7.69
C THR A 8 21.64 -32.56 6.86
N LEU A 9 21.13 -33.01 5.71
CA LEU A 9 20.28 -32.18 4.85
C LEU A 9 18.97 -31.77 5.55
N VAL A 10 18.37 -32.70 6.30
CA VAL A 10 17.16 -32.42 7.09
C VAL A 10 17.46 -31.38 8.18
N VAL A 11 18.58 -31.51 8.91
CA VAL A 11 18.97 -30.54 9.93
C VAL A 11 19.20 -29.15 9.32
N VAL A 12 19.88 -29.07 8.17
CA VAL A 12 20.08 -27.80 7.46
C VAL A 12 18.73 -27.21 7.01
N ALA A 13 17.83 -28.03 6.45
CA ALA A 13 16.51 -27.56 6.04
C ALA A 13 15.68 -27.04 7.22
N ILE A 14 15.72 -27.71 8.37
CA ILE A 14 15.05 -27.26 9.61
C ILE A 14 15.66 -25.94 10.10
N ALA A 15 16.98 -25.81 10.09
CA ALA A 15 17.66 -24.57 10.48
C ALA A 15 17.28 -23.41 9.55
N LEU A 16 17.28 -23.64 8.22
CA LEU A 16 16.85 -22.66 7.23
C LEU A 16 15.38 -22.26 7.43
N ALA A 17 14.49 -23.23 7.68
CA ALA A 17 13.09 -22.95 7.97
C ALA A 17 12.93 -22.12 9.25
N GLY A 18 13.69 -22.43 10.31
CA GLY A 18 13.69 -21.65 11.55
C GLY A 18 14.13 -20.20 11.36
N ILE A 19 15.23 -19.98 10.63
CA ILE A 19 15.73 -18.62 10.29
C ILE A 19 14.70 -17.88 9.42
N SER A 20 14.09 -18.57 8.47
CA SER A 20 13.10 -17.99 7.55
C SER A 20 11.83 -17.55 8.28
N LEU A 21 11.31 -18.38 9.19
CA LEU A 21 10.16 -18.01 10.03
C LEU A 21 10.49 -16.87 10.98
N TRP A 22 11.70 -16.84 11.53
CA TRP A 22 12.17 -15.71 12.33
C TRP A 22 12.23 -14.41 11.50
N MET A 23 12.75 -14.47 10.26
CA MET A 23 12.78 -13.31 9.37
C MET A 23 11.38 -12.82 8.99
N GLY A 24 10.44 -13.74 8.73
CA GLY A 24 9.03 -13.39 8.52
C GLY A 24 8.44 -12.63 9.71
N LYS A 25 8.69 -13.09 10.94
CA LYS A 25 8.28 -12.36 12.16
C LYS A 25 8.95 -10.98 12.28
N GLN A 26 10.19 -10.85 11.86
CA GLN A 26 10.88 -9.56 11.85
C GLN A 26 10.26 -8.58 10.85
N ALA A 27 9.68 -9.08 9.75
CA ALA A 27 9.10 -8.27 8.69
C ALA A 27 7.99 -7.31 9.18
N TYR A 28 7.21 -7.69 10.19
CA TYR A 28 6.19 -6.82 10.80
C TYR A 28 6.79 -5.53 11.40
N SER A 29 8.06 -5.56 11.83
CA SER A 29 8.74 -4.37 12.38
C SER A 29 9.24 -3.40 11.31
N TRP A 30 9.31 -3.81 10.05
CA TRP A 30 9.83 -2.97 8.96
C TRP A 30 8.79 -1.98 8.44
N LEU A 31 7.52 -2.23 8.75
CA LEU A 31 6.41 -1.47 8.22
C LEU A 31 5.84 -0.50 9.26
N PRO A 32 5.22 0.62 8.84
CA PRO A 32 4.49 1.52 9.73
C PRO A 32 3.39 0.79 10.52
N PRO A 33 2.90 1.35 11.64
CA PRO A 33 1.85 0.72 12.44
C PRO A 33 0.62 0.38 11.58
N GLN A 34 0.06 -0.81 11.82
CA GLN A 34 -1.20 -1.26 11.24
C GLN A 34 -2.34 -0.39 11.76
N ALA A 35 -3.04 0.28 10.85
CA ALA A 35 -4.09 1.22 11.19
C ALA A 35 -5.44 0.96 10.50
N THR A 36 -5.50 -0.03 9.61
CA THR A 36 -6.74 -0.50 8.98
C THR A 36 -6.87 -2.02 9.07
N ALA A 37 -8.09 -2.54 8.95
CA ALA A 37 -8.33 -3.99 8.91
C ALA A 37 -7.59 -4.65 7.74
N GLU A 38 -7.55 -3.97 6.60
CA GLU A 38 -6.88 -4.41 5.37
C GLU A 38 -5.35 -4.48 5.55
N SER A 39 -4.76 -3.60 6.38
CA SER A 39 -3.32 -3.62 6.66
C SER A 39 -2.86 -4.90 7.38
N LEU A 40 -3.74 -5.55 8.16
CA LEU A 40 -3.42 -6.81 8.84
C LEU A 40 -3.20 -7.94 7.82
N LEU A 41 -4.12 -8.05 6.86
CA LEU A 41 -4.07 -9.07 5.81
C LEU A 41 -2.85 -8.90 4.90
N ILE A 42 -2.53 -7.64 4.55
CA ILE A 42 -1.37 -7.31 3.73
C ILE A 42 -0.06 -7.63 4.46
N ASP A 43 0.04 -7.29 5.74
CA ASP A 43 1.24 -7.54 6.53
C ASP A 43 1.48 -9.05 6.76
N ASP A 44 0.42 -9.84 6.93
CA ASP A 44 0.50 -11.31 7.02
C ASP A 44 1.01 -11.94 5.72
N LEU A 45 0.47 -11.49 4.58
CA LEU A 45 0.97 -11.91 3.27
C LEU A 45 2.44 -11.51 3.07
N PHE A 46 2.80 -10.27 3.45
CA PHE A 46 4.17 -9.79 3.35
C PHE A 46 5.14 -10.60 4.20
N SER A 47 4.80 -10.86 5.46
CA SER A 47 5.57 -11.73 6.39
C SER A 47 5.78 -13.12 5.81
N PHE A 48 4.72 -13.73 5.25
CA PHE A 48 4.82 -15.01 4.56
C PHE A 48 5.78 -14.97 3.37
N LEU A 49 5.67 -13.96 2.50
CA LEU A 49 6.53 -13.79 1.33
C LEU A 49 8.00 -13.58 1.73
N VAL A 50 8.26 -12.81 2.79
CA VAL A 50 9.61 -12.60 3.33
C VAL A 50 10.19 -13.92 3.87
N ALA A 51 9.40 -14.70 4.61
CA ALA A 51 9.85 -16.01 5.09
C ALA A 51 10.19 -16.96 3.93
N LEU A 52 9.29 -17.09 2.96
CA LEU A 52 9.51 -17.92 1.77
C LEU A 52 10.72 -17.46 0.95
N GLY A 53 10.83 -16.16 0.69
CA GLY A 53 11.94 -15.55 -0.02
C GLY A 53 13.27 -15.77 0.69
N THR A 54 13.30 -15.64 2.02
CA THR A 54 14.49 -15.91 2.84
C THR A 54 14.92 -17.37 2.75
N PHE A 55 13.95 -18.30 2.80
CA PHE A 55 14.25 -19.74 2.68
C PHE A 55 14.91 -20.07 1.34
N ILE A 56 14.34 -19.57 0.24
CA ILE A 56 14.86 -19.79 -1.11
C ILE A 56 16.22 -19.11 -1.28
N PHE A 57 16.33 -17.85 -0.85
CA PHE A 57 17.56 -17.06 -0.96
C PHE A 57 18.72 -17.73 -0.23
N LEU A 58 18.53 -18.12 1.05
CA LEU A 58 19.56 -18.79 1.82
C LEU A 58 19.90 -20.18 1.27
N GLY A 59 18.91 -20.90 0.75
CA GLY A 59 19.14 -22.19 0.08
C GLY A 59 20.05 -22.05 -1.15
N VAL A 60 19.73 -21.11 -2.05
CA VAL A 60 20.49 -20.86 -3.27
C VAL A 60 21.86 -20.28 -2.97
N ILE A 61 21.95 -19.22 -2.15
CA ILE A 61 23.22 -18.61 -1.78
C ILE A 61 24.09 -19.59 -0.99
N GLY A 62 23.51 -20.40 -0.12
CA GLY A 62 24.23 -21.45 0.60
C GLY A 62 24.85 -22.48 -0.33
N ALA A 63 24.08 -22.97 -1.31
CA ALA A 63 24.58 -23.92 -2.32
C ALA A 63 25.69 -23.32 -3.19
N LEU A 64 25.51 -22.07 -3.66
CA LEU A 64 26.52 -21.35 -4.43
C LEU A 64 27.80 -21.10 -3.63
N SER A 65 27.66 -20.65 -2.38
CA SER A 65 28.80 -20.41 -1.49
C SER A 65 29.55 -21.70 -1.19
N TYR A 66 28.84 -22.82 -0.98
CA TYR A 66 29.46 -24.12 -0.81
C TYR A 66 30.26 -24.55 -2.05
N ALA A 67 29.71 -24.35 -3.24
CA ALA A 67 30.41 -24.64 -4.50
C ALA A 67 31.68 -23.80 -4.64
N VAL A 68 31.60 -22.49 -4.41
CA VAL A 68 32.75 -21.58 -4.55
C VAL A 68 33.86 -21.88 -3.53
N LEU A 69 33.49 -22.22 -2.28
CA LEU A 69 34.47 -22.42 -1.21
C LEU A 69 35.08 -23.82 -1.17
N PHE A 70 34.32 -24.86 -1.54
CA PHE A 70 34.74 -26.26 -1.36
C PHE A 70 34.95 -27.03 -2.68
N GLN A 71 34.39 -26.55 -3.79
CA GLN A 71 34.51 -27.22 -5.10
C GLN A 71 35.46 -26.48 -6.05
N GLN A 72 36.29 -25.58 -5.54
CA GLN A 72 37.30 -24.89 -6.34
C GLN A 72 38.43 -25.86 -6.72
N ALA A 73 38.80 -25.87 -7.99
CA ALA A 73 39.97 -26.62 -8.47
C ALA A 73 41.25 -26.15 -7.78
N GLY A 74 42.20 -27.07 -7.57
CA GLY A 74 43.50 -26.72 -7.01
C GLY A 74 44.24 -25.71 -7.90
N LYS A 75 45.17 -24.93 -7.33
CA LYS A 75 45.89 -23.83 -8.01
C LYS A 75 46.56 -24.22 -9.35
N TYR A 76 46.79 -25.51 -9.59
CA TYR A 76 47.40 -26.05 -10.80
C TYR A 76 46.63 -27.25 -11.37
N ASP A 77 45.36 -27.41 -11.00
CA ASP A 77 44.48 -28.43 -11.55
C ASP A 77 43.70 -27.83 -12.72
N PHE A 78 44.00 -28.32 -13.93
CA PHE A 78 43.33 -27.95 -15.18
C PHE A 78 42.48 -29.10 -15.73
N SER A 79 42.23 -30.14 -14.91
CA SER A 79 41.34 -31.21 -15.30
C SER A 79 39.89 -30.74 -15.28
N ASP A 80 39.10 -31.23 -16.23
CA ASP A 80 37.67 -30.94 -16.26
C ASP A 80 36.94 -31.75 -15.18
N GLY A 81 35.88 -31.15 -14.62
CA GLY A 81 34.97 -31.85 -13.73
C GLY A 81 34.26 -33.02 -14.43
N PRO A 82 33.74 -34.00 -13.67
CA PRO A 82 33.00 -35.11 -14.26
C PRO A 82 31.79 -34.61 -15.05
N ALA A 83 31.63 -35.11 -16.28
CA ALA A 83 30.47 -34.83 -17.12
C ALA A 83 29.23 -35.53 -16.55
N ILE A 84 28.48 -34.81 -15.70
CA ILE A 84 27.21 -35.26 -15.14
C ILE A 84 26.10 -34.59 -15.94
N GLU A 85 25.33 -35.39 -16.67
CA GLU A 85 24.24 -34.92 -17.53
C GLU A 85 22.94 -35.64 -17.19
N GLY A 86 21.85 -34.87 -17.15
CA GLY A 86 20.49 -35.38 -17.03
C GLY A 86 20.12 -35.90 -15.64
N ASN A 87 18.93 -35.52 -15.18
CA ASN A 87 18.26 -36.22 -14.09
C ASN A 87 16.76 -35.89 -14.17
N ILE A 88 16.01 -36.68 -14.94
CA ILE A 88 14.58 -36.46 -15.17
C ILE A 88 13.81 -36.31 -13.85
N THR A 89 14.16 -37.08 -12.82
CA THR A 89 13.51 -36.97 -11.50
C THR A 89 13.75 -35.61 -10.86
N LEU A 90 14.99 -35.12 -10.86
CA LEU A 90 15.35 -33.81 -10.32
C LEU A 90 14.68 -32.68 -11.13
N GLU A 91 14.65 -32.84 -12.45
CA GLU A 91 14.02 -31.93 -13.40
C GLU A 91 12.51 -31.80 -13.16
N ILE A 92 11.81 -32.93 -12.98
CA ILE A 92 10.39 -32.92 -12.63
C ILE A 92 10.18 -32.27 -11.27
N VAL A 93 10.98 -32.61 -10.26
CA VAL A 93 10.82 -32.09 -8.89
C VAL A 93 11.03 -30.58 -8.83
N TRP A 94 12.09 -30.04 -9.44
CA TRP A 94 12.36 -28.60 -9.41
C TRP A 94 11.41 -27.80 -10.31
N THR A 95 10.64 -28.45 -11.20
CA THR A 95 9.67 -27.78 -12.07
C THR A 95 8.28 -27.81 -11.44
N ALA A 96 7.87 -28.97 -10.91
CA ALA A 96 6.56 -29.16 -10.32
C ALA A 96 6.39 -28.40 -9.00
N ILE A 97 7.43 -28.34 -8.13
CA ILE A 97 7.34 -27.65 -6.84
C ILE A 97 7.10 -26.14 -7.03
N PRO A 98 7.90 -25.39 -7.81
CA PRO A 98 7.63 -23.96 -8.04
C PRO A 98 6.29 -23.71 -8.73
N LEU A 99 5.89 -24.57 -9.68
CA LEU A 99 4.60 -24.44 -10.33
C LEU A 99 3.44 -24.55 -9.33
N ALA A 100 3.45 -25.57 -8.48
CA ALA A 100 2.44 -25.75 -7.44
C ALA A 100 2.44 -24.59 -6.43
N LEU A 101 3.62 -24.12 -6.03
CA LEU A 101 3.78 -22.99 -5.12
C LEU A 101 3.18 -21.70 -5.70
N VAL A 102 3.44 -21.39 -6.98
CA VAL A 102 2.89 -20.20 -7.65
C VAL A 102 1.36 -20.28 -7.75
N ILE A 103 0.81 -21.44 -8.13
CA ILE A 103 -0.65 -21.65 -8.19
C ILE A 103 -1.30 -21.43 -6.81
N TRP A 104 -0.66 -21.94 -5.76
CA TRP A 104 -1.14 -21.78 -4.38
C TRP A 104 -1.08 -20.31 -3.92
N ILE A 105 0.04 -19.61 -4.16
CA ILE A 105 0.18 -18.18 -3.84
C ILE A 105 -0.85 -17.34 -4.60
N ALA A 106 -1.07 -17.62 -5.89
CA ALA A 106 -2.05 -16.91 -6.70
C ALA A 106 -3.48 -17.09 -6.15
N THR A 107 -3.85 -18.31 -5.76
CA THR A 107 -5.16 -18.60 -5.16
C THR A 107 -5.34 -17.87 -3.81
N TYR A 108 -4.32 -17.92 -2.95
CA TYR A 108 -4.34 -17.23 -1.66
C TYR A 108 -4.41 -15.71 -1.83
N SER A 109 -3.62 -15.14 -2.75
CA SER A 109 -3.64 -13.72 -3.08
C SER A 109 -5.00 -13.26 -3.59
N TYR A 110 -5.66 -14.07 -4.42
CA TYR A 110 -7.01 -13.78 -4.90
C TYR A 110 -8.03 -13.77 -3.76
N GLN A 111 -7.96 -14.74 -2.85
CA GLN A 111 -8.85 -14.80 -1.67
C GLN A 111 -8.68 -13.56 -0.77
N VAL A 112 -7.45 -13.12 -0.53
CA VAL A 112 -7.18 -11.90 0.25
C VAL A 112 -7.72 -10.66 -0.46
N TYR A 113 -7.52 -10.55 -1.78
CA TYR A 113 -8.07 -9.45 -2.58
C TYR A 113 -9.59 -9.36 -2.50
N ASP A 114 -10.28 -10.50 -2.65
CA ASP A 114 -11.74 -10.60 -2.56
C ASP A 114 -12.26 -10.22 -1.16
N GLN A 115 -11.60 -10.70 -0.10
CA GLN A 115 -11.96 -10.38 1.29
C GLN A 115 -11.84 -8.90 1.63
N MET A 116 -10.83 -8.20 1.08
CA MET A 116 -10.65 -6.78 1.34
C MET A 116 -11.75 -5.93 0.66
N SER A 117 -12.21 -6.33 -0.54
CA SER A 117 -13.26 -5.66 -1.32
C SER A 117 -13.08 -4.13 -1.36
N ILE A 118 -11.84 -3.68 -1.52
CA ILE A 118 -11.44 -2.26 -1.39
C ILE A 118 -12.06 -1.38 -2.48
N LEU A 119 -12.37 -1.91 -3.66
CA LEU A 119 -13.03 -1.17 -4.75
C LEU A 119 -14.56 -1.37 -4.76
N GLY A 120 -15.13 -1.86 -3.66
CA GLY A 120 -16.51 -2.34 -3.58
C GLY A 120 -16.69 -3.73 -4.21
N PRO A 121 -17.91 -4.29 -4.20
CA PRO A 121 -18.20 -5.56 -4.84
C PRO A 121 -17.85 -5.45 -6.32
N MET A 122 -16.83 -6.18 -6.75
CA MET A 122 -16.48 -6.24 -8.16
C MET A 122 -17.70 -6.75 -8.90
N GLN A 123 -18.40 -5.88 -9.63
CA GLN A 123 -19.39 -6.32 -10.57
C GLN A 123 -18.62 -7.10 -11.62
N HIS A 124 -18.60 -8.42 -11.47
CA HIS A 124 -17.94 -9.30 -12.41
C HIS A 124 -18.47 -8.91 -13.79
N VAL A 125 -17.60 -8.34 -14.64
CA VAL A 125 -17.85 -8.26 -16.07
C VAL A 125 -17.81 -9.72 -16.52
N HIS A 126 -18.93 -10.41 -16.34
CA HIS A 126 -19.14 -11.71 -16.91
C HIS A 126 -18.95 -11.52 -18.42
N LEU A 127 -17.85 -12.04 -18.97
CA LEU A 127 -17.88 -12.47 -20.36
C LEU A 127 -19.16 -13.28 -20.48
N ALA A 128 -20.06 -12.87 -21.38
CA ALA A 128 -21.36 -13.49 -21.55
C ALA A 128 -21.21 -14.96 -21.94
N THR A 129 -21.06 -15.83 -20.95
CA THR A 129 -21.35 -17.24 -21.03
C THR A 129 -22.67 -17.44 -20.31
N ALA A 130 -23.66 -17.81 -21.09
CA ALA A 130 -25.03 -18.03 -20.67
C ALA A 130 -25.10 -19.01 -19.48
N GLU A 131 -26.10 -18.74 -18.63
CA GLU A 131 -26.67 -19.63 -17.62
C GLU A 131 -25.83 -19.92 -16.37
N ALA A 132 -25.99 -19.05 -15.35
CA ALA A 132 -26.06 -19.48 -13.96
C ALA A 132 -26.98 -18.54 -13.17
N ALA A 133 -27.89 -19.14 -12.38
CA ALA A 133 -29.01 -18.56 -11.65
C ALA A 133 -28.63 -17.47 -10.62
N PRO A 134 -29.57 -16.58 -10.23
CA PRO A 134 -29.29 -15.52 -9.28
C PRO A 134 -29.25 -16.13 -7.87
N MET A 135 -28.04 -16.34 -7.35
CA MET A 135 -27.86 -16.57 -5.92
C MET A 135 -27.84 -15.22 -5.23
N ALA A 136 -29.03 -14.84 -4.76
CA ALA A 136 -29.17 -13.84 -3.71
C ALA A 136 -28.32 -14.28 -2.51
N ASN A 137 -27.43 -13.41 -2.05
CA ASN A 137 -27.01 -13.38 -0.65
C ASN A 137 -27.04 -11.93 -0.19
N GLU A 138 -28.16 -11.64 0.47
CA GLU A 138 -28.26 -10.86 1.70
C GLU A 138 -27.55 -9.52 1.73
N ALA A 139 -28.38 -8.50 1.49
CA ALA A 139 -28.23 -7.17 2.06
C ALA A 139 -27.66 -7.25 3.49
N SER A 140 -26.42 -6.78 3.65
CA SER A 140 -25.98 -6.21 4.92
C SER A 140 -26.95 -5.07 5.25
N GLN A 141 -27.72 -5.29 6.30
CA GLN A 141 -28.71 -4.36 6.81
C GLN A 141 -28.03 -3.03 7.16
N GLY A 142 -28.25 -2.01 6.33
CA GLY A 142 -28.62 -0.66 6.79
C GLY A 142 -27.61 0.18 7.58
N GLU A 143 -26.33 -0.19 7.70
CA GLU A 143 -25.33 0.80 8.13
C GLU A 143 -25.03 1.73 6.96
N LYS A 144 -25.43 3.00 7.12
CA LYS A 144 -25.14 4.06 6.18
C LYS A 144 -23.63 4.27 6.11
N MET A 145 -23.01 3.71 5.08
CA MET A 145 -21.58 3.85 4.83
C MET A 145 -21.27 5.32 4.53
N GLU A 146 -20.42 5.94 5.35
CA GLU A 146 -20.02 7.33 5.18
C GLU A 146 -19.27 7.48 3.84
N ARG A 147 -19.81 8.33 2.96
CA ARG A 147 -19.20 8.66 1.67
C ARG A 147 -18.49 10.00 1.75
N ILE A 148 -17.17 9.99 1.59
CA ILE A 148 -16.32 11.19 1.61
C ILE A 148 -15.78 11.38 0.19
N GLU A 149 -15.91 12.57 -0.38
CA GLU A 149 -15.32 12.86 -1.69
C GLU A 149 -13.90 13.40 -1.49
N VAL A 150 -12.95 12.80 -2.22
CA VAL A 150 -11.54 13.21 -2.19
C VAL A 150 -11.21 13.84 -3.53
N LEU A 151 -10.92 15.13 -3.50
CA LEU A 151 -10.56 15.90 -4.67
C LEU A 151 -9.05 16.17 -4.67
N SER A 152 -8.40 15.80 -5.76
CA SER A 152 -6.98 16.09 -5.99
C SER A 152 -6.80 17.15 -7.07
N ARG A 153 -5.97 18.14 -6.77
CA ARG A 153 -5.52 19.18 -7.70
C ARG A 153 -4.03 19.41 -7.50
N GLN A 154 -3.28 19.87 -8.50
CA GLN A 154 -1.85 20.19 -8.39
C GLN A 154 -1.65 21.40 -7.47
N TRP A 155 -1.19 21.31 -6.21
CA TRP A 155 -0.84 20.15 -5.40
C TRP A 155 -1.46 20.31 -4.02
N VAL A 156 -2.72 19.94 -3.89
CA VAL A 156 -3.54 20.05 -2.69
C VAL A 156 -4.59 18.94 -2.67
N TRP A 157 -4.88 18.46 -1.47
CA TRP A 157 -5.98 17.55 -1.20
C TRP A 157 -7.14 18.30 -0.58
N GLU A 158 -8.34 18.02 -1.07
CA GLU A 158 -9.59 18.53 -0.52
C GLU A 158 -10.53 17.37 -0.22
N PHE A 159 -11.15 17.43 0.95
CA PHE A 159 -12.06 16.41 1.45
C PHE A 159 -13.43 17.03 1.65
N HIS A 160 -14.44 16.45 1.03
CA HIS A 160 -15.83 16.92 1.12
C HIS A 160 -16.66 15.86 1.83
N TYR A 161 -17.39 16.28 2.85
CA TYR A 161 -18.35 15.49 3.62
C TYR A 161 -19.74 15.99 3.23
N PRO A 162 -20.34 15.42 2.17
CA PRO A 162 -21.51 16.00 1.50
C PRO A 162 -22.74 16.06 2.39
N GLU A 163 -22.90 15.12 3.32
CA GLU A 163 -24.10 15.07 4.17
C GLU A 163 -24.15 16.23 5.17
N GLN A 164 -23.00 16.61 5.72
CA GLN A 164 -22.85 17.70 6.68
C GLN A 164 -22.44 19.01 6.00
N HIS A 165 -22.24 19.02 4.68
CA HIS A 165 -21.75 20.17 3.90
C HIS A 165 -20.42 20.72 4.43
N VAL A 166 -19.54 19.83 4.90
CA VAL A 166 -18.23 20.20 5.43
C VAL A 166 -17.17 19.99 4.35
N THR A 167 -16.24 20.93 4.26
CA THR A 167 -15.04 20.84 3.44
C THR A 167 -13.79 20.99 4.31
N SER A 168 -12.74 20.22 4.02
CA SER A 168 -11.53 20.17 4.84
C SER A 168 -10.29 19.91 4.00
N THR A 169 -9.13 20.37 4.48
CA THR A 169 -7.80 19.96 3.96
C THR A 169 -7.12 18.88 4.82
N GLU A 170 -7.77 18.44 5.91
CA GLU A 170 -7.41 17.23 6.67
C GLU A 170 -8.51 16.17 6.48
N LEU A 171 -8.10 14.90 6.34
CA LEU A 171 -9.03 13.79 6.22
C LEU A 171 -9.34 13.24 7.62
N HIS A 172 -10.59 13.34 8.07
CA HIS A 172 -11.06 12.82 9.34
C HIS A 172 -11.87 11.55 9.09
N LEU A 173 -11.61 10.52 9.89
CA LEU A 173 -12.17 9.18 9.73
C LEU A 173 -12.62 8.62 11.08
N PRO A 174 -13.82 8.01 11.16
CA PRO A 174 -14.27 7.30 12.35
C PRO A 174 -13.52 5.97 12.52
N ASN A 175 -13.04 5.71 13.73
CA ASN A 175 -12.43 4.44 14.11
C ASN A 175 -13.47 3.30 14.18
N ASN A 176 -13.09 2.12 13.72
CA ASN A 176 -13.91 0.90 13.65
C ASN A 176 -15.19 1.04 12.82
N GLN A 177 -15.20 1.92 11.82
CA GLN A 177 -16.32 2.07 10.87
C GLN A 177 -15.79 2.02 9.44
N ARG A 178 -16.47 1.26 8.57
CA ARG A 178 -16.09 1.18 7.16
C ARG A 178 -16.49 2.48 6.47
N VAL A 179 -15.53 3.08 5.78
CA VAL A 179 -15.71 4.34 5.04
C VAL A 179 -15.57 4.10 3.55
N LYS A 180 -16.19 4.97 2.75
CA LYS A 180 -16.06 4.99 1.30
C LYS A 180 -15.55 6.33 0.81
N LEU A 181 -14.39 6.32 0.19
CA LEU A 181 -13.81 7.50 -0.46
C LEU A 181 -14.14 7.48 -1.94
N ALA A 182 -14.75 8.55 -2.45
CA ALA A 182 -14.93 8.78 -3.87
C ALA A 182 -13.78 9.66 -4.38
N LEU A 183 -12.77 9.04 -4.97
CA LEU A 183 -11.55 9.68 -5.42
C LEU A 183 -11.76 10.32 -6.80
N LYS A 184 -11.42 11.61 -6.94
CA LYS A 184 -11.55 12.37 -8.18
C LYS A 184 -10.37 13.31 -8.37
N SER A 185 -9.85 13.36 -9.60
CA SER A 185 -8.85 14.35 -10.01
C SER A 185 -9.44 15.39 -10.95
N GLU A 186 -9.08 16.67 -10.78
CA GLU A 186 -9.49 17.76 -11.68
C GLU A 186 -8.47 18.05 -12.81
N ASP A 187 -7.25 17.55 -12.69
CA ASP A 187 -6.15 17.89 -13.60
C ASP A 187 -5.39 16.67 -14.12
N VAL A 188 -4.43 16.15 -13.35
CA VAL A 188 -3.51 15.07 -13.74
C VAL A 188 -3.72 13.83 -12.88
N ILE A 189 -2.98 12.77 -13.18
CA ILE A 189 -3.02 11.56 -12.35
C ILE A 189 -2.33 11.87 -11.01
N HIS A 190 -2.96 11.43 -9.92
CA HIS A 190 -2.41 11.46 -8.56
C HIS A 190 -2.51 10.07 -7.95
N GLY A 191 -1.76 9.79 -6.90
CA GLY A 191 -1.80 8.51 -6.18
C GLY A 191 -2.14 8.72 -4.72
N PHE A 192 -3.37 8.38 -4.31
CA PHE A 192 -3.78 8.42 -2.91
C PHE A 192 -3.07 7.33 -2.12
N TYR A 193 -2.14 7.67 -1.23
CA TYR A 193 -1.40 6.67 -0.46
C TYR A 193 -1.24 7.04 1.02
N ILE A 194 -1.71 6.14 1.89
CA ILE A 194 -1.52 6.22 3.35
C ILE A 194 -0.69 4.99 3.77
N PRO A 195 0.62 5.14 4.05
CA PRO A 195 1.50 4.01 4.34
C PRO A 195 1.02 3.12 5.48
N ALA A 196 0.53 3.71 6.59
CA ALA A 196 0.02 2.97 7.74
C ALA A 196 -1.22 2.12 7.43
N PHE A 197 -1.95 2.46 6.36
CA PHE A 197 -3.16 1.75 5.97
C PHE A 197 -2.85 0.64 4.95
N ARG A 198 -1.63 0.64 4.37
CA ARG A 198 -1.24 -0.21 3.22
C ARG A 198 -2.12 -0.04 1.98
N LEU A 199 -2.85 1.07 1.90
CA LEU A 199 -3.76 1.37 0.81
C LEU A 199 -3.17 2.44 -0.09
N LYS A 200 -3.01 2.09 -1.36
CA LYS A 200 -2.66 3.00 -2.45
C LYS A 200 -3.71 2.87 -3.55
N GLN A 201 -4.18 3.98 -4.09
CA GLN A 201 -5.04 4.00 -5.27
C GLN A 201 -4.70 5.19 -6.17
N ASP A 202 -4.43 4.91 -7.44
CA ASP A 202 -4.23 5.95 -8.44
C ASP A 202 -5.59 6.57 -8.81
N ILE A 203 -5.61 7.90 -8.91
CA ILE A 203 -6.76 8.74 -9.22
C ILE A 203 -6.58 9.25 -10.64
N ILE A 204 -7.48 8.86 -11.52
CA ILE A 204 -7.41 9.16 -12.95
C ILE A 204 -8.39 10.29 -13.27
N PRO A 205 -7.97 11.36 -13.99
CA PRO A 205 -8.88 12.41 -14.42
C PRO A 205 -10.09 11.88 -15.20
N ASN A 206 -11.23 12.57 -15.06
CA ASN A 206 -12.52 12.21 -15.67
C ASN A 206 -13.13 10.87 -15.21
N GLN A 207 -12.62 10.28 -14.14
CA GLN A 207 -13.19 9.07 -13.53
C GLN A 207 -13.33 9.29 -12.01
N VAL A 208 -14.36 8.68 -11.43
CA VAL A 208 -14.51 8.58 -9.98
C VAL A 208 -14.19 7.15 -9.60
N ILE A 209 -13.21 6.98 -8.71
CA ILE A 209 -12.77 5.66 -8.23
C ILE A 209 -13.16 5.56 -6.77
N ASP A 210 -13.93 4.53 -6.43
CA ASP A 210 -14.35 4.26 -5.06
C ASP A 210 -13.26 3.47 -4.33
N LEU A 211 -12.89 3.91 -3.12
CA LEU A 211 -11.95 3.24 -2.23
C LEU A 211 -12.59 3.03 -0.86
N GLU A 212 -12.75 1.79 -0.45
CA GLU A 212 -13.39 1.38 0.79
C GLU A 212 -12.39 0.69 1.72
N PHE A 213 -12.44 1.04 3.00
CA PHE A 213 -11.60 0.43 4.04
C PHE A 213 -12.12 0.71 5.45
N THR A 214 -11.53 0.04 6.44
CA THR A 214 -11.95 0.17 7.85
C THR A 214 -10.76 0.59 8.72
N PRO A 215 -10.67 1.86 9.17
CA PRO A 215 -9.69 2.27 10.19
C PRO A 215 -9.95 1.53 11.51
N ILE A 216 -8.89 1.05 12.16
CA ILE A 216 -8.98 0.29 13.42
C ILE A 216 -8.09 0.85 14.54
N ARG A 217 -7.34 1.92 14.26
CA ARG A 217 -6.41 2.52 15.22
C ARG A 217 -6.47 4.03 15.18
N GLU A 218 -6.94 4.62 16.27
CA GLU A 218 -6.93 6.07 16.46
C GLU A 218 -5.51 6.65 16.39
N GLY A 219 -5.40 7.84 15.82
CA GLY A 219 -4.13 8.53 15.66
C GLY A 219 -4.08 9.47 14.47
N ARG A 220 -2.92 10.11 14.32
CA ARG A 220 -2.59 10.98 13.18
C ARG A 220 -1.70 10.21 12.22
N TYR A 221 -2.11 10.15 10.96
CA TYR A 221 -1.38 9.54 9.86
C TYR A 221 -1.16 10.57 8.76
N ARG A 222 -0.35 10.20 7.75
CA ARG A 222 0.03 11.09 6.66
C ARG A 222 -0.43 10.51 5.33
N LEU A 223 -1.27 11.25 4.62
CA LEU A 223 -1.55 11.04 3.20
C LEU A 223 -0.44 11.68 2.39
N ARG A 224 0.02 10.94 1.37
CA ARG A 224 1.00 11.41 0.39
C ARG A 224 0.49 11.12 -1.00
N ASP A 225 0.81 12.01 -1.93
CA ASP A 225 0.78 11.66 -3.34
C ASP A 225 1.86 10.60 -3.63
N SER A 226 1.51 9.59 -4.41
CA SER A 226 2.35 8.45 -4.77
C SER A 226 2.41 8.22 -6.27
N GLU A 227 1.86 9.14 -7.06
CA GLU A 227 2.01 9.19 -8.52
C GLU A 227 2.56 10.55 -8.94
N TYR A 228 3.60 10.56 -9.78
CA TYR A 228 4.33 11.81 -10.05
C TYR A 228 3.46 12.80 -10.83
N SER A 229 2.99 13.83 -10.12
CA SER A 229 2.06 14.83 -10.64
C SER A 229 2.74 16.17 -11.00
N GLY A 230 4.07 16.24 -11.02
CA GLY A 230 4.86 17.39 -11.49
C GLY A 230 5.70 18.09 -10.41
N THR A 231 5.96 19.39 -10.58
CA THR A 231 7.02 20.13 -9.85
C THR A 231 6.88 20.09 -8.33
N TYR A 232 5.67 20.29 -7.81
CA TYR A 232 5.45 20.33 -6.35
C TYR A 232 4.80 19.04 -5.82
N PHE A 233 4.96 17.92 -6.53
CA PHE A 233 4.47 16.59 -6.12
C PHE A 233 4.83 16.26 -4.66
N ALA A 234 6.06 16.56 -4.23
CA ALA A 234 6.52 16.27 -2.87
C ALA A 234 5.79 17.07 -1.77
N ALA A 235 5.25 18.24 -2.12
CA ALA A 235 4.47 19.09 -1.23
C ALA A 235 3.00 18.63 -1.11
N MET A 236 2.56 17.69 -1.95
CA MET A 236 1.19 17.18 -1.96
C MET A 236 0.94 16.18 -0.83
N GLN A 237 0.74 16.72 0.36
CA GLN A 237 0.55 15.96 1.59
C GLN A 237 -0.66 16.49 2.37
N ALA A 238 -1.32 15.61 3.12
CA ALA A 238 -2.39 15.97 4.05
C ALA A 238 -2.33 15.11 5.31
N ASP A 239 -2.76 15.65 6.43
CA ASP A 239 -2.92 14.87 7.65
C ASP A 239 -4.23 14.08 7.61
N VAL A 240 -4.18 12.86 8.15
CA VAL A 240 -5.31 11.94 8.26
C VAL A 240 -5.54 11.67 9.75
N MET A 241 -6.69 12.06 10.26
CA MET A 241 -7.09 11.93 11.66
C MET A 241 -8.05 10.76 11.79
N VAL A 242 -7.64 9.69 12.48
CA VAL A 242 -8.54 8.60 12.86
C VAL A 242 -8.96 8.82 14.31
N GLU A 243 -10.25 8.98 14.53
CA GLU A 243 -10.81 9.44 15.80
C GLU A 243 -11.93 8.51 16.25
N SER A 244 -12.24 8.50 17.56
CA SER A 244 -13.43 7.79 18.03
C SER A 244 -14.69 8.31 17.31
N PRO A 245 -15.73 7.46 17.08
CA PRO A 245 -16.95 7.90 16.41
C PRO A 245 -17.60 9.15 17.03
N GLN A 246 -17.51 9.31 18.35
CA GLN A 246 -18.03 10.46 19.07
C GLN A 246 -17.23 11.73 18.76
N ALA A 247 -15.89 11.64 18.77
CA ALA A 247 -15.01 12.77 18.44
C ALA A 247 -15.17 13.18 16.97
N TYR A 248 -15.25 12.22 16.05
CA TYR A 248 -15.51 12.47 14.64
C TYR A 248 -16.83 13.22 14.42
N GLN A 249 -17.92 12.78 15.04
CA GLN A 249 -19.23 13.46 14.96
C GLN A 249 -19.22 14.86 15.59
N GLN A 250 -18.44 15.05 16.64
CA GLN A 250 -18.25 16.37 17.24
C GLN A 250 -17.48 17.29 16.29
N TRP A 251 -16.37 16.80 15.71
CA TRP A 251 -15.58 17.53 14.72
C TRP A 251 -16.43 17.95 13.52
N LEU A 252 -17.27 17.06 12.97
CA LEU A 252 -18.18 17.39 11.86
C LEU A 252 -19.11 18.55 12.21
N LYS A 253 -19.68 18.56 13.42
CA LYS A 253 -20.56 19.65 13.88
C LYS A 253 -19.80 20.97 14.04
N ASP A 254 -18.60 20.90 14.61
CA ASP A 254 -17.78 22.09 14.84
C ASP A 254 -17.29 22.68 13.51
N ALA A 255 -16.85 21.84 12.58
CA ALA A 255 -16.45 22.25 11.24
C ALA A 255 -17.63 22.85 10.44
N ALA A 256 -18.83 22.25 10.52
CA ALA A 256 -20.02 22.78 9.84
C ALA A 256 -20.41 24.19 10.31
N ASN A 257 -20.07 24.57 11.55
CA ASN A 257 -20.31 25.89 12.10
C ASN A 257 -19.23 26.92 11.76
N GLN A 258 -18.13 26.50 11.14
CA GLN A 258 -17.04 27.41 10.73
C GLN A 258 -17.30 27.96 9.33
N PRO A 259 -17.18 29.29 9.13
CA PRO A 259 -17.26 29.87 7.81
C PRO A 259 -16.08 29.39 6.94
N PRO A 260 -16.28 29.06 5.66
CA PRO A 260 -15.20 28.66 4.78
C PRO A 260 -14.12 29.74 4.66
N GLN A 261 -12.85 29.34 4.78
CA GLN A 261 -11.69 30.21 4.68
C GLN A 261 -10.61 29.59 3.80
N ALA A 262 -9.74 30.42 3.22
CA ALA A 262 -8.62 29.93 2.43
C ALA A 262 -7.64 29.14 3.32
N ALA A 263 -7.41 27.87 3.00
CA ALA A 263 -6.44 27.03 3.68
C ALA A 263 -5.00 27.37 3.26
N TYR A 264 -4.03 26.90 4.04
CA TYR A 264 -2.63 26.93 3.64
C TYR A 264 -2.36 25.91 2.53
N ASN A 265 -1.63 26.31 1.49
CA ASN A 265 -1.15 25.44 0.42
C ASN A 265 0.35 25.69 0.20
N GLN A 266 1.17 24.72 0.63
CA GLN A 266 2.63 24.81 0.55
C GLN A 266 3.11 25.04 -0.89
N ALA A 267 2.60 24.27 -1.86
CA ALA A 267 3.00 24.41 -3.26
C ALA A 267 2.71 25.82 -3.80
N PHE A 268 1.55 26.38 -3.46
CA PHE A 268 1.17 27.74 -3.88
C PHE A 268 2.07 28.82 -3.24
N GLU A 269 2.39 28.68 -1.95
CA GLU A 269 3.28 29.60 -1.24
C GLU A 269 4.71 29.56 -1.80
N GLU A 270 5.27 28.37 -2.00
CA GLU A 270 6.60 28.19 -2.59
C GLU A 270 6.67 28.75 -4.01
N TYR A 271 5.65 28.51 -4.84
CA TYR A 271 5.55 29.09 -6.17
C TYR A 271 5.54 30.63 -6.13
N ARG A 272 4.74 31.21 -5.23
CA ARG A 272 4.65 32.66 -5.07
C ARG A 272 5.97 33.27 -4.60
N GLN A 273 6.67 32.60 -3.68
CA GLN A 273 7.98 33.05 -3.21
C GLN A 273 9.04 32.99 -4.31
N ARG A 274 9.09 31.87 -5.06
CA ARG A 274 9.99 31.71 -6.20
C ARG A 274 9.77 32.76 -7.28
N SER A 275 8.50 33.07 -7.57
CA SER A 275 8.13 34.14 -8.50
C SER A 275 8.66 35.52 -8.08
N LYS A 276 8.92 35.76 -6.79
CA LYS A 276 9.43 37.04 -6.28
C LYS A 276 10.95 37.12 -6.27
N THR A 277 11.64 35.99 -6.13
CA THR A 277 13.10 35.94 -5.92
C THR A 277 13.92 35.67 -7.18
N GLN A 278 13.33 35.13 -8.25
CA GLN A 278 14.12 34.61 -9.36
C GLN A 278 14.23 35.58 -10.56
N THR A 279 15.47 36.03 -10.79
CA THR A 279 16.00 36.37 -12.12
C THR A 279 15.77 35.17 -13.05
N SER A 280 14.85 35.35 -14.02
CA SER A 280 14.41 34.41 -15.06
C SER A 280 15.36 33.21 -15.32
N THR A 281 15.17 32.10 -14.60
CA THR A 281 15.61 30.80 -15.14
C THR A 281 14.60 30.38 -16.19
N ALA A 282 15.07 29.93 -17.36
CA ALA A 282 14.23 29.67 -18.54
C ALA A 282 13.20 28.52 -18.38
N TRP A 283 13.19 27.83 -17.23
CA TRP A 283 12.32 26.69 -16.96
C TRP A 283 11.00 27.16 -16.33
N LYS A 284 9.95 27.24 -17.15
CA LYS A 284 8.59 27.55 -16.71
C LYS A 284 7.99 26.35 -15.94
N THR A 285 7.55 26.58 -14.71
CA THR A 285 6.79 25.58 -13.93
C THR A 285 5.29 25.81 -14.09
N ILE A 286 4.51 24.75 -13.86
CA ILE A 286 3.05 24.86 -13.78
C ILE A 286 2.68 25.66 -12.53
N VAL A 287 1.67 26.52 -12.66
CA VAL A 287 1.12 27.29 -11.55
C VAL A 287 0.31 26.34 -10.67
N PRO A 288 0.63 26.19 -9.37
CA PRO A 288 -0.18 25.42 -8.46
C PRO A 288 -1.61 25.97 -8.38
N ALA A 289 -2.58 25.09 -8.20
CA ALA A 289 -3.94 25.39 -7.83
C ALA A 289 -3.99 26.38 -6.67
N ALA A 290 -4.94 27.30 -6.74
CA ALA A 290 -5.17 28.26 -5.68
C ALA A 290 -5.47 27.53 -4.36
N PRO A 291 -5.13 28.13 -3.20
CA PRO A 291 -5.47 27.51 -1.93
C PRO A 291 -6.98 27.28 -1.81
N PRO A 292 -7.42 26.09 -1.38
CA PRO A 292 -8.83 25.77 -1.33
C PRO A 292 -9.53 26.55 -0.22
N VAL A 293 -10.81 26.84 -0.43
CA VAL A 293 -11.64 27.53 0.57
C VAL A 293 -12.46 26.48 1.28
N VAL A 294 -12.12 26.21 2.54
CA VAL A 294 -12.65 25.08 3.31
C VAL A 294 -13.18 25.51 4.67
N ASN A 295 -14.13 24.75 5.21
CA ASN A 295 -14.63 24.95 6.58
C ASN A 295 -13.55 24.66 7.63
N TYR A 296 -12.72 23.64 7.40
CA TYR A 296 -11.67 23.25 8.32
C TYR A 296 -10.31 23.17 7.62
N SER A 297 -9.40 24.04 8.02
CA SER A 297 -8.00 23.98 7.61
C SER A 297 -7.16 23.54 8.81
N GLY A 298 -6.51 22.39 8.70
CA GLY A 298 -5.54 21.91 9.68
C GLY A 298 -4.41 22.89 9.99
N SER A 299 -3.57 22.58 10.99
CA SER A 299 -2.36 23.36 11.24
C SER A 299 -1.37 23.25 10.07
N PRO A 300 -0.59 24.29 9.74
CA PRO A 300 0.49 24.19 8.76
C PRO A 300 1.43 23.03 9.07
N LEU A 301 1.84 22.29 8.04
CA LEU A 301 2.61 21.03 8.17
C LEU A 301 3.99 21.23 8.82
N GLU A 302 4.54 22.45 8.84
CA GLU A 302 5.87 22.78 9.37
C GLU A 302 5.96 22.81 10.91
N ASP A 303 4.86 23.03 11.64
CA ASP A 303 4.93 23.24 13.10
C ASP A 303 5.09 21.96 13.94
N LYS A 304 5.13 20.76 13.33
CA LYS A 304 4.96 19.50 14.08
C LYS A 304 5.98 18.39 13.79
N GLU A 305 7.06 18.64 13.05
CA GLU A 305 8.16 17.67 12.89
C GLU A 305 9.12 17.61 14.10
N LEU A 306 8.91 18.41 15.16
CA LEU A 306 9.75 18.42 16.36
C LEU A 306 9.40 17.37 17.43
N SER A 307 8.48 16.44 17.16
CA SER A 307 8.23 15.30 18.05
C SER A 307 8.23 13.97 17.28
N ARG A 308 9.43 13.51 16.93
CA ARG A 308 9.72 12.09 16.69
C ARG A 308 10.72 11.61 17.71
#